data_AF-A0A4S0QMR2-F1
#
_entry.id   AF-A0A4S0QMR2-F1
#
_cell.length_a   1.000
_cell.length_b   1.000
_cell.length_c   1.000
_cell.angle_alpha   90.00
_cell.angle_beta   90.00
_cell.angle_gamma   90.00
#
_symmetry.space_group_name_H-M   'P 1'
#
loop_
_entity.id
_entity.type
_entity.pdbx_description
1 polymer ?
#
loop_
_entity_poly.entity_id
_entity_poly.type
_entity_poly.pdbx_seq_one_letter_code
_entity_poly.pdbx_strand_id
1 'polypeptide(L)' 'AIDGVWAYIGSSNLDARSLRLNFEIDMEVLDADFAAEIEARIGSAIASAQPVTLETLKARPFFIRVFDRLLWLGSPYL' A
#
# COMPACT_ATOMS: atom_id res chain seq x y z
N ALA A 1 -2.84 11.07 5.34
CA ALA A 1 -3.57 12.18 4.75
C ALA A 1 -2.64 12.92 3.79
N ILE A 2 -3.17 13.86 3.02
CA ILE A 2 -2.41 14.77 2.16
C ILE A 2 -2.60 16.18 2.70
N ASP A 3 -1.49 16.91 2.78
CA ASP A 3 -1.42 18.32 3.21
C ASP A 3 -2.10 18.62 4.56
N GLY A 4 -2.25 17.62 5.43
CA GLY A 4 -2.92 17.77 6.72
C GLY A 4 -4.42 18.09 6.65
N VAL A 5 -5.07 17.94 5.50
CA VAL A 5 -6.47 18.36 5.30
C VAL A 5 -7.36 17.34 4.59
N TRP A 6 -6.79 16.43 3.80
CA TRP A 6 -7.55 15.47 3.02
C TRP A 6 -7.10 14.03 3.30
N ALA A 7 -8.06 13.14 3.54
CA ALA A 7 -7.80 11.72 3.71
C ALA A 7 -8.70 10.89 2.79
N TYR A 8 -8.14 9.79 2.30
CA TYR A 8 -8.85 8.77 1.54
C TYR A 8 -8.85 7.47 2.32
N ILE A 9 -10.03 6.92 2.57
CA ILE A 9 -10.20 5.67 3.30
C ILE A 9 -11.22 4.78 2.59
N GLY A 10 -11.05 3.48 2.70
CA GLY A 10 -12.00 2.53 2.13
C GLY A 10 -11.42 1.14 1.96
N SER A 11 -12.05 0.36 1.11
CA SER A 11 -11.66 -1.04 0.85
C SER A 11 -10.61 -1.18 -0.25
N SER A 12 -10.40 -0.15 -1.08
CA SER A 12 -9.45 -0.21 -2.19
C SER A 12 -8.01 -0.45 -1.73
N ASN A 13 -7.39 -1.49 -2.29
CA ASN A 13 -5.95 -1.64 -2.26
C ASN A 13 -5.30 -0.84 -3.41
N LEU A 14 -4.02 -0.49 -3.23
CA LEU A 14 -3.22 0.17 -4.29
C LEU A 14 -2.68 -0.85 -5.31
N ASP A 15 -3.60 -1.59 -5.92
CA ASP A 15 -3.35 -2.50 -7.02
C ASP A 15 -4.51 -2.43 -8.03
N ALA A 16 -4.27 -2.84 -9.27
CA ALA A 16 -5.22 -2.69 -10.35
C ALA A 16 -6.25 -3.80 -10.44
N ARG A 17 -6.18 -4.85 -9.62
CA ARG A 17 -7.35 -5.69 -9.40
C ARG A 17 -8.39 -4.88 -8.63
N SER A 18 -8.00 -4.26 -7.51
CA SER A 18 -8.89 -3.36 -6.76
C SER A 18 -9.40 -2.22 -7.65
N LEU A 19 -8.52 -1.55 -8.39
CA LEU A 19 -8.91 -0.39 -9.22
C LEU A 19 -9.71 -0.72 -10.50
N ARG A 20 -9.78 -1.98 -10.94
CA ARG A 20 -10.44 -2.34 -12.23
C ARG A 20 -11.54 -3.38 -12.12
N LEU A 21 -11.48 -4.28 -11.13
CA LEU A 21 -12.28 -5.50 -11.13
C LEU A 21 -13.13 -5.65 -9.88
N ASN A 22 -12.63 -5.19 -8.73
CA ASN A 22 -13.38 -5.31 -7.49
C ASN A 22 -14.44 -4.19 -7.41
N PHE A 23 -15.54 -4.51 -6.71
CA PHE A 23 -16.45 -3.50 -6.21
C PHE A 23 -15.90 -2.98 -4.90
N GLU A 24 -15.36 -1.76 -4.94
CA GLU A 24 -14.76 -1.10 -3.79
C GLU A 24 -15.72 -0.02 -3.25
N ILE A 25 -15.62 0.24 -1.94
CA ILE A 25 -16.29 1.36 -1.28
C ILE A 25 -15.25 2.23 -0.60
N ASP A 26 -15.16 3.47 -1.05
CA ASP A 26 -14.21 4.44 -0.55
C ASP A 26 -14.88 5.78 -0.24
N MET A 27 -14.24 6.54 0.64
CA MET A 27 -14.69 7.83 1.12
C MET A 27 -13.52 8.82 1.14
N GLU A 28 -13.79 9.99 0.59
CA GLU A 28 -12.95 11.17 0.73
C GLU A 28 -13.42 11.99 1.93
N VAL A 29 -12.48 12.35 2.80
CA VAL A 29 -12.73 13.17 3.98
C VAL A 29 -11.86 14.43 3.87
N LEU A 30 -12.51 15.58 3.72
CA LEU A 30 -11.87 16.90 3.74
C LEU A 30 -12.11 17.54 5.10
N ASP A 31 -11.25 17.19 6.06
CA ASP A 31 -11.30 17.65 7.44
C ASP A 31 -9.90 17.59 8.06
N ALA A 32 -9.45 18.69 8.67
CA ALA A 32 -8.08 18.82 9.17
C ALA A 32 -7.83 17.96 10.41
N ASP A 33 -8.80 17.86 11.32
CA ASP A 33 -8.65 17.08 12.55
C ASP A 33 -8.59 15.58 12.21
N PHE A 34 -9.49 15.12 11.34
CA PHE A 34 -9.48 13.75 10.84
C PHE A 34 -8.19 13.43 10.08
N ALA A 35 -7.73 14.33 9.21
CA ALA A 35 -6.48 14.16 8.47
C ALA A 35 -5.28 14.01 9.43
N ALA A 36 -5.23 14.81 10.50
CA ALA A 36 -4.18 14.73 11.52
C ALA A 36 -4.20 13.38 12.27
N GLU A 37 -5.37 12.84 12.59
CA GLU A 37 -5.48 11.50 13.19
C GLU A 37 -4.91 10.40 12.27
N ILE A 38 -5.24 10.46 10.98
CA ILE A 38 -4.72 9.51 9.99
C ILE A 38 -3.20 9.66 9.84
N GLU A 39 -2.67 10.88 9.80
CA GLU A 39 -1.21 11.12 9.75
C GLU A 39 -0.48 10.58 10.97
N ALA A 40 -1.00 10.80 12.18
CA ALA A 40 -0.42 10.24 13.40
C ALA A 40 -0.38 8.71 13.36
N ARG A 41 -1.45 8.07 12.86
CA ARG A 41 -1.50 6.61 12.71
C ARG A 41 -0.50 6.09 11.67
N ILE A 42 -0.37 6.75 10.53
CA ILE A 42 0.63 6.43 9.50
C ILE A 42 2.04 6.62 10.07
N GLY A 43 2.29 7.73 10.77
CA GLY A 43 3.58 8.01 11.41
C GLY A 43 3.98 6.96 12.42
N SER A 44 3.05 6.51 13.26
CA SER A 44 3.29 5.40 14.20
C SER A 44 3.62 4.09 13.49
N ALA A 45 2.93 3.78 12.37
CA ALA A 45 3.23 2.58 11.59
C ALA A 45 4.65 2.65 10.99
N ILE A 46 5.01 3.80 10.38
CA ILE A 46 6.33 4.04 9.80
C ILE A 46 7.43 3.96 10.87
N ALA A 47 7.22 4.53 12.06
CA ALA A 47 8.20 4.52 13.16
C ALA A 47 8.59 3.10 13.62
N SER A 48 7.69 2.13 13.45
CA SER A 48 7.92 0.72 13.78
C SER A 48 8.31 -0.15 12.58
N ALA A 49 8.24 0.40 11.37
CA ALA A 49 8.48 -0.34 10.13
C ALA A 49 9.98 -0.55 9.87
N GLN A 50 10.30 -1.61 9.13
CA GLN A 50 11.64 -1.84 8.61
C GLN A 50 11.75 -1.30 7.18
N PRO A 51 12.75 -0.45 6.87
CA PRO A 51 12.94 0.06 5.52
C PRO A 51 13.19 -1.07 4.52
N VAL A 52 12.42 -1.08 3.43
CA VAL A 52 12.64 -2.00 2.30
C VAL A 52 13.38 -1.24 1.20
N THR A 53 14.55 -1.73 0.81
CA THR A 53 15.39 -1.09 -0.22
C THR A 53 15.57 -1.99 -1.44
N LEU A 54 15.83 -1.42 -2.61
CA LEU A 54 16.06 -2.21 -3.82
C LEU A 54 17.26 -3.16 -3.66
N GLU A 55 18.29 -2.73 -2.95
CA GLU A 55 19.50 -3.52 -2.67
C GLU A 55 19.17 -4.75 -1.81
N THR A 56 18.43 -4.57 -0.72
CA THR A 56 18.02 -5.67 0.17
C THR A 56 17.07 -6.63 -0.54
N LEU A 57 16.20 -6.13 -1.42
CA LEU A 57 15.36 -6.97 -2.29
C LEU A 57 16.19 -7.81 -3.27
N LYS A 58 17.22 -7.23 -3.89
CA LYS A 58 18.11 -7.94 -4.84
C LYS A 58 19.01 -8.95 -4.16
N ALA A 59 19.39 -8.70 -2.90
CA ALA A 59 20.21 -9.60 -2.09
C ALA A 59 19.48 -10.86 -1.60
N ARG A 60 18.15 -10.95 -1.78
CA ARG A 60 17.38 -12.14 -1.41
C ARG A 60 17.86 -13.39 -2.16
N PRO A 61 17.76 -14.58 -1.53
CA PRO A 61 18.18 -15.84 -2.15
C PRO A 61 17.57 -16.04 -3.55
N PHE A 62 18.37 -16.59 -4.46
CA PHE A 62 17.97 -16.73 -5.87
C PHE A 62 16.66 -17.49 -6.04
N PHE A 63 16.46 -18.59 -5.31
CA PHE A 63 15.25 -19.39 -5.41
C PHE A 63 13.99 -18.59 -5.02
N ILE A 64 14.06 -17.75 -3.98
CA ILE A 64 12.94 -16.85 -3.59
C ILE A 64 12.60 -15.91 -4.74
N ARG A 65 13.61 -15.28 -5.36
CA ARG A 65 13.40 -14.36 -6.49
C ARG A 65 12.79 -15.05 -7.71
N VAL A 66 13.10 -16.33 -7.94
CA VAL A 66 12.49 -17.12 -9.03
C VAL A 66 11.04 -17.46 -8.69
N PHE A 67 10.75 -17.93 -7.47
CA PHE A 67 9.39 -18.19 -7.03
C PHE A 67 8.51 -16.94 -7.07
N ASP A 68 9.00 -15.79 -6.61
CA ASP A 68 8.28 -14.51 -6.68
C ASP A 68 7.88 -14.19 -8.13
N ARG A 69 8.79 -14.40 -9.10
CA ARG A 69 8.52 -14.16 -10.53
C ARG A 69 7.53 -15.15 -11.13
N LEU A 70 7.59 -16.42 -10.72
CA LEU A 70 6.63 -17.43 -11.17
C LEU A 70 5.23 -17.15 -10.63
N LEU A 71 5.11 -16.80 -9.36
CA LEU A 71 3.83 -16.41 -8.75
C LEU A 71 3.27 -15.12 -9.37
N TRP A 72 4.13 -14.19 -9.76
CA TRP A 72 3.71 -12.98 -10.45
C TRP A 72 3.00 -13.25 -11.79
N LEU A 73 3.34 -14.33 -12.50
CA LEU A 73 2.62 -14.76 -13.71
C LEU A 73 1.18 -15.22 -13.42
N GLY A 74 0.86 -15.60 -12.18
CA GLY A 74 -0.50 -15.90 -11.73
C GLY A 74 -1.16 -14.73 -11.01
N SER A 75 -0.54 -13.54 -11.00
CA SER A 75 -1.14 -12.37 -10.36
C SER A 75 -2.41 -11.95 -11.12
N PRO A 76 -3.44 -11.43 -10.42
CA PRO A 76 -4.78 -11.21 -10.97
C PRO A 76 -4.90 -10.12 -12.06
N TYR A 77 -3.76 -9.73 -12.64
CA TYR A 77 -3.63 -8.86 -13.81
C TYR A 77 -3.42 -9.63 -15.13
N LEU A 78 -3.17 -10.95 -15.06
CA LEU A 78 -3.33 -11.88 -16.18
C LEU A 78 -4.71 -12.54 -16.11
#